data_AF-A0A7W0HW34-F1
#
_entry.id   AF-A0A7W0HW34-F1
#
_cell.length_a   1.000
_cell.length_b   1.000
_cell.length_c   1.000
_cell.angle_alpha   90.00
_cell.angle_beta   90.00
_cell.angle_gamma   90.00
#
_symmetry.space_group_name_H-M   'P 1'
#
loop_
_entity.id
_entity.type
_entity.pdbx_description
1 polymer ?
#
loop_
_entity_poly.entity_id
_entity_poly.type
_entity_poly.pdbx_seq_one_letter_code
_entity_poly.pdbx_strand_id
1 'polypeptide(L)'
;MILTNGQVWQVYHLTGGLPVEVDLAFEVDLLSDSTPASKADSLFFLSKDAFKRRLIDDLWKARAATSPRSLAQVILSDTVLDTIRREVRRQTSHNADAKDLARVLREEVLRAETTT
;
A
#
# COMPACT_ATOMS: atom_id res chain seq x y z
N MET A 1 9.20 -8.18 -12.30
CA MET A 1 10.67 -8.28 -12.38
C MET A 1 11.20 -8.82 -11.05
N ILE A 2 12.27 -9.61 -11.04
CA ILE A 2 12.87 -10.15 -9.82
C ILE A 2 14.34 -9.72 -9.77
N LEU A 3 14.76 -9.12 -8.65
CA LEU A 3 16.15 -8.76 -8.36
C LEU A 3 16.63 -9.67 -7.21
N THR A 4 17.68 -10.46 -7.45
CA THR A 4 18.20 -11.41 -6.46
C THR A 4 19.67 -11.16 -6.18
N ASN A 5 20.06 -11.18 -4.92
CA ASN A 5 21.46 -11.30 -4.50
C ASN A 5 21.61 -12.40 -3.42
N GLY A 6 22.76 -12.51 -2.75
CA GLY A 6 22.98 -13.55 -1.73
C GLY A 6 22.20 -13.39 -0.43
N GLN A 7 21.58 -12.23 -0.20
CA GLN A 7 20.89 -11.89 1.04
C GLN A 7 19.44 -11.45 0.78
N VAL A 8 19.25 -10.40 -0.03
CA VAL A 8 17.96 -9.75 -0.26
C VAL A 8 17.45 -10.07 -1.65
N TRP A 9 16.23 -10.61 -1.72
CA TRP A 9 15.51 -10.87 -2.96
C TRP A 9 14.29 -9.96 -3.02
N GLN A 10 14.17 -9.19 -4.10
CA GLN A 10 13.12 -8.20 -4.31
C GLN A 10 12.30 -8.56 -5.54
N VAL A 11 10.98 -8.53 -5.41
CA VAL A 11 10.04 -8.78 -6.50
C VAL A 11 9.26 -7.52 -6.78
N TYR A 12 9.36 -7.05 -8.02
CA TYR A 12 8.70 -5.84 -8.48
C TYR A 12 7.55 -6.16 -9.43
N HIS A 13 6.41 -5.49 -9.24
CA HIS A 13 5.36 -5.39 -10.24
C HIS A 13 5.66 -4.22 -11.18
N LEU A 14 5.49 -4.46 -12.47
CA LEU A 14 5.71 -3.45 -13.51
C LEU A 14 4.36 -3.12 -14.13
N THR A 15 3.89 -1.89 -13.93
CA THR A 15 2.65 -1.42 -14.55
C THR A 15 3.01 -0.68 -15.84
N GLY A 16 2.40 -1.09 -16.94
CA GLY A 16 2.62 -0.46 -18.24
C GLY A 16 2.15 1.00 -18.26
N GLY A 17 2.90 1.87 -18.94
CA GLY A 17 2.63 3.30 -19.03
C GLY A 17 3.85 4.07 -19.54
N LEU A 18 3.70 5.38 -19.79
CA LEU A 18 4.82 6.31 -19.94
C LEU A 18 4.69 7.40 -18.87
N PRO A 19 5.52 7.40 -17.80
CA PRO A 19 6.58 6.43 -17.49
C PRO A 19 6.03 5.06 -17.02
N VAL A 20 6.89 4.04 -17.03
CA VAL A 20 6.59 2.73 -16.42
C VAL A 20 6.63 2.89 -14.90
N GLU A 21 5.57 2.47 -14.22
CA GLU A 21 5.53 2.44 -12.76
C GLU A 21 6.14 1.13 -12.24
N VAL A 22 7.00 1.25 -11.22
CA VAL A 22 7.76 0.13 -10.66
C VAL A 22 7.47 0.06 -9.16
N ASP A 23 6.71 -0.96 -8.76
CA ASP A 23 6.29 -1.16 -7.37
C ASP A 23 6.94 -2.40 -6.77
N LEU A 24 7.49 -2.30 -5.55
CA LEU A 24 7.97 -3.46 -4.82
C LEU A 24 6.77 -4.28 -4.31
N ALA A 25 6.54 -5.45 -4.91
CA ALA A 25 5.49 -6.38 -4.49
C ALA A 25 5.86 -7.00 -3.14
N PHE A 26 7.04 -7.61 -3.03
CA PHE A 26 7.57 -8.09 -1.76
C PHE A 26 9.09 -8.22 -1.80
N GLU A 27 9.67 -8.32 -0.60
CA GLU A 27 11.09 -8.54 -0.38
C GLU A 27 11.28 -9.66 0.64
N VAL A 28 12.33 -10.45 0.47
CA VAL A 28 12.78 -11.45 1.43
C VAL A 28 14.26 -11.23 1.71
N ASP A 29 14.58 -10.91 2.96
CA ASP A 29 15.95 -10.95 3.48
C ASP A 29 16.22 -12.33 4.11
N LEU A 30 17.05 -13.12 3.42
CA LEU A 30 17.45 -14.47 3.80
C LEU A 30 18.26 -14.51 5.10
N LEU A 31 18.94 -13.42 5.47
CA LEU A 31 19.75 -13.30 6.68
C LEU A 31 19.03 -12.58 7.83
N SER A 32 17.78 -12.14 7.64
CA SER A 32 16.97 -11.54 8.71
C SER A 32 16.66 -12.52 9.84
N ASP A 33 16.24 -11.99 11.00
CA ASP A 33 15.81 -12.77 12.17
C ASP A 33 14.49 -13.53 11.98
N SER A 34 13.84 -13.38 10.82
CA SER A 34 12.61 -14.12 10.51
C SER A 34 12.84 -15.64 10.44
N THR A 35 11.82 -16.41 10.82
CA THR A 35 11.91 -17.86 10.84
C THR A 35 12.10 -18.43 9.43
N PRO A 36 12.76 -19.58 9.28
CA PRO A 36 12.88 -20.24 7.98
C PRO A 36 11.53 -20.50 7.30
N ALA A 37 10.49 -20.84 8.08
CA ALA A 37 9.14 -21.02 7.57
C ALA A 37 8.57 -19.74 6.97
N SER A 38 8.68 -18.60 7.66
CA SER A 38 8.20 -17.31 7.16
C SER A 38 8.92 -16.87 5.87
N LYS A 39 10.23 -17.13 5.77
CA LYS A 39 11.02 -16.91 4.55
C LYS A 39 10.53 -17.82 3.41
N ALA A 40 10.32 -19.10 3.70
CA ALA A 40 9.83 -20.07 2.71
C ALA A 40 8.43 -19.72 2.18
N ASP A 41 7.51 -19.29 3.05
CA ASP A 41 6.17 -18.83 2.67
C ASP A 41 6.23 -17.63 1.74
N SER A 42 7.15 -16.70 2.00
CA SER A 42 7.35 -15.52 1.14
C SER A 42 7.98 -15.91 -0.20
N LEU A 43 8.93 -16.84 -0.21
CA LEU A 43 9.55 -17.36 -1.44
C LEU A 43 8.62 -18.28 -2.24
N PHE A 44 7.58 -18.85 -1.62
CA PHE A 44 6.62 -19.72 -2.31
C PHE A 44 5.95 -19.02 -3.50
N PHE A 45 5.76 -17.70 -3.41
CA PHE A 45 5.23 -16.91 -4.51
C PHE A 45 6.11 -16.98 -5.77
N LEU A 46 7.42 -17.24 -5.65
CA LEU A 46 8.34 -17.43 -6.76
C LEU A 46 8.29 -18.84 -7.37
N SER A 47 7.54 -19.77 -6.77
CA SER A 47 7.44 -21.14 -7.26
C SER A 47 6.65 -21.23 -8.56
N LYS A 48 6.97 -22.21 -9.41
CA LYS A 48 6.26 -22.48 -10.66
C LYS A 48 4.75 -22.68 -10.44
N ASP A 49 4.33 -23.24 -9.31
CA ASP A 49 2.91 -23.45 -9.00
C ASP A 49 2.20 -22.13 -8.69
N ALA A 50 2.82 -21.25 -7.90
CA ALA A 50 2.30 -19.93 -7.60
C ALA A 50 2.17 -19.06 -8.85
N PHE A 51 3.13 -19.14 -9.78
CA PHE A 51 3.05 -18.48 -11.09
C PHE A 51 1.86 -18.98 -11.92
N LYS A 52 1.66 -20.31 -12.01
CA LYS A 52 0.52 -20.88 -12.75
C LYS A 52 -0.83 -20.41 -12.22
N ARG A 53 -0.93 -20.25 -10.89
CA ARG A 53 -2.14 -19.81 -10.20
C ARG A 53 -2.27 -18.29 -10.12
N ARG A 54 -1.31 -17.51 -10.63
CA ARG A 54 -1.24 -16.04 -10.54
C ARG A 54 -1.29 -15.48 -9.11
N LEU A 55 -0.78 -16.23 -8.13
CA LEU A 55 -0.82 -15.82 -6.71
C LEU A 55 0.00 -14.55 -6.44
N ILE A 56 1.05 -14.30 -7.22
CA ILE A 56 1.81 -13.05 -7.14
C ILE A 56 0.94 -11.84 -7.49
N ASP A 57 0.09 -11.96 -8.51
CA ASP A 57 -0.79 -10.85 -8.94
C ASP A 57 -1.82 -10.54 -7.85
N ASP A 58 -2.37 -11.57 -7.21
CA ASP A 58 -3.33 -11.40 -6.11
C ASP A 58 -2.67 -10.80 -4.87
N LEU A 59 -1.45 -11.24 -4.52
CA LEU A 59 -0.65 -10.65 -3.46
C LEU A 59 -0.36 -9.16 -3.74
N TRP A 60 0.02 -8.83 -4.98
CA TRP A 60 0.25 -7.46 -5.40
C TRP A 60 -1.04 -6.63 -5.31
N LYS A 61 -2.17 -7.11 -5.84
CA LYS A 61 -3.45 -6.39 -5.75
C LYS A 61 -3.83 -6.06 -4.32
N ALA A 62 -3.68 -7.04 -3.41
CA ALA A 62 -3.95 -6.84 -1.99
C ALA A 62 -3.04 -5.76 -1.39
N ARG A 63 -1.73 -5.79 -1.70
CA ARG A 63 -0.77 -4.78 -1.23
C ARG A 63 -0.97 -3.40 -1.87
N ALA A 64 -1.29 -3.34 -3.16
CA ALA A 64 -1.55 -2.10 -3.87
C ALA A 64 -2.80 -1.42 -3.29
N ALA A 65 -3.86 -2.19 -3.01
CA ALA A 65 -5.07 -1.70 -2.38
C ALA A 65 -4.83 -1.14 -0.96
N THR A 66 -3.88 -1.71 -0.21
CA THR A 66 -3.49 -1.24 1.13
C THR A 66 -2.26 -0.34 1.13
N SER A 67 -1.79 0.08 -0.04
CA SER A 67 -0.64 0.99 -0.13
C SER A 67 -0.95 2.33 0.56
N PRO A 68 0.06 3.02 1.11
CA PRO A 68 -0.15 4.32 1.74
C PRO A 68 -0.87 5.32 0.83
N ARG A 69 -0.57 5.31 -0.47
CA ARG A 69 -1.23 6.13 -1.49
C ARG A 69 -2.70 5.77 -1.66
N SER A 70 -3.01 4.48 -1.83
CA SER A 70 -4.39 3.99 -1.96
C SER A 70 -5.22 4.34 -0.72
N LEU A 71 -4.66 4.11 0.47
CA LEU A 71 -5.33 4.45 1.73
C LEU A 71 -5.50 5.96 1.89
N ALA A 72 -4.51 6.77 1.52
CA ALA A 72 -4.63 8.24 1.54
C ALA A 72 -5.76 8.73 0.62
N GLN A 73 -5.89 8.16 -0.58
CA GLN A 73 -7.00 8.47 -1.49
C GLN A 73 -8.36 8.08 -0.91
N VAL A 74 -8.45 6.92 -0.26
CA VAL A 74 -9.68 6.48 0.42
C VAL A 74 -10.04 7.45 1.57
N ILE A 75 -9.07 7.83 2.39
CA ILE A 75 -9.27 8.78 3.50
C ILE A 75 -9.76 10.15 2.99
N LEU A 76 -9.23 10.60 1.84
CA LEU A 76 -9.58 11.87 1.21
C LEU A 76 -10.82 11.79 0.30
N SER A 77 -11.51 10.65 0.25
CA SER A 77 -12.75 10.51 -0.51
C SER A 77 -13.91 11.26 0.14
N ASP A 78 -14.85 11.76 -0.66
CA ASP A 78 -16.02 12.51 -0.16
C ASP A 78 -16.81 11.73 0.90
N THR A 79 -16.95 10.42 0.74
CA THR A 79 -17.66 9.55 1.70
C THR A 79 -16.97 9.51 3.06
N VAL A 80 -15.64 9.39 3.08
CA VAL A 80 -14.88 9.34 4.33
C VAL A 80 -14.79 10.73 4.96
N LEU A 81 -14.55 11.77 4.16
CA LEU A 81 -14.55 13.15 4.62
C LEU A 81 -15.89 13.55 5.26
N ASP A 82 -17.02 13.13 4.66
CA ASP A 82 -18.33 13.41 5.23
C ASP A 82 -18.57 12.61 6.53
N THR A 83 -18.09 11.37 6.61
CA THR A 83 -18.12 10.59 7.86
C THR A 83 -17.32 11.29 8.97
N ILE A 84 -16.10 11.74 8.66
CA ILE A 84 -15.25 12.50 9.59
C ILE A 84 -15.95 13.78 10.02
N ARG A 85 -16.54 14.54 9.09
CA ARG A 85 -17.30 15.76 9.37
C ARG A 85 -18.45 15.52 10.35
N ARG A 86 -19.25 14.47 10.13
CA ARG A 86 -20.36 14.10 11.02
C ARG A 86 -19.86 13.77 12.42
N GLU A 87 -18.74 13.04 12.50
CA GLU A 87 -18.15 12.64 13.77
C GLU A 87 -17.56 13.84 14.54
N VAL A 88 -16.86 14.75 13.86
CA VAL A 88 -16.39 16.03 14.44
C VAL A 88 -17.57 16.84 14.98
N ARG A 89 -18.65 16.98 14.19
CA ARG A 89 -19.86 17.68 14.63
C ARG A 89 -20.51 17.02 15.84
N ARG A 90 -20.56 15.69 15.89
CA ARG A 90 -21.11 14.94 17.01
C ARG A 90 -20.34 15.19 18.31
N GLN A 91 -19.01 15.27 18.23
CA GLN A 91 -18.15 15.43 19.40
C GLN A 91 -18.00 16.89 19.86
N THR A 92 -18.03 17.85 18.93
CA THR A 92 -17.67 19.25 19.20
C THR A 92 -18.80 20.24 18.97
N SER A 93 -19.93 19.80 18.41
CA SER A 93 -21.02 20.66 17.88
C SER A 93 -20.60 21.61 16.76
N HIS A 94 -19.34 21.57 16.31
CA HIS A 94 -18.82 22.40 15.23
C HIS A 94 -19.09 21.76 13.87
N ASN A 95 -19.56 22.55 12.91
CA ASN A 95 -19.80 22.10 11.54
C ASN A 95 -18.63 22.48 10.63
N ALA A 96 -17.60 21.63 10.59
CA ALA A 96 -16.42 21.84 9.73
C ALA A 96 -16.76 21.74 8.24
N ASP A 97 -16.06 22.51 7.40
CA ASP A 97 -16.11 22.35 5.94
C ASP A 97 -15.31 21.12 5.51
N ALA A 98 -15.87 20.33 4.59
CA ALA A 98 -15.21 19.16 4.02
C ALA A 98 -13.91 19.54 3.28
N LYS A 99 -13.86 20.72 2.65
CA LYS A 99 -12.65 21.20 1.98
C LYS A 99 -11.53 21.51 2.96
N ASP A 100 -11.85 22.15 4.09
CA ASP A 100 -10.88 22.43 5.15
C ASP A 100 -10.40 21.14 5.82
N LEU A 101 -11.29 20.18 6.08
CA LEU A 101 -10.91 18.87 6.60
C LEU A 101 -9.96 18.13 5.64
N ALA A 102 -10.26 18.15 4.34
CA ALA A 102 -9.38 17.54 3.33
C ALA A 102 -8.01 18.22 3.26
N ARG A 103 -7.95 19.55 3.44
CA ARG A 103 -6.70 20.31 3.50
C ARG A 103 -5.89 19.92 4.72
N VAL A 104 -6.47 19.97 5.93
CA VAL A 104 -5.80 19.59 7.18
C VAL A 104 -5.31 18.15 7.13
N LEU A 105 -6.13 17.22 6.64
CA LEU A 105 -5.73 15.82 6.49
C LEU A 105 -4.53 15.68 5.56
N ARG A 106 -4.51 16.39 4.43
CA ARG A 106 -3.41 16.32 3.45
C ARG A 106 -2.12 17.00 3.92
N GLU A 107 -2.22 18.13 4.62
CA GLU A 107 -1.07 18.97 4.95
C GLU A 107 -0.48 18.67 6.34
N GLU A 108 -1.30 18.25 7.30
CA GLU A 108 -0.92 18.19 8.72
C GLU A 108 -0.96 16.77 9.28
N VAL A 109 -1.78 15.86 8.70
CA VAL A 109 -2.00 14.51 9.25
C VAL A 109 -1.34 13.42 8.40
N LEU A 110 -1.53 13.47 7.08
CA LEU A 110 -0.94 12.52 6.15
C LEU A 110 0.50 12.94 5.84
N ARG A 111 1.39 11.95 5.69
CA ARG A 111 2.76 12.25 5.29
C ARG A 111 2.79 12.65 3.81
N ALA A 112 3.62 13.64 3.46
CA ALA A 112 3.65 14.22 2.12
C ALA A 112 3.92 13.18 1.01
N GLU A 113 4.70 12.14 1.32
CA GLU A 113 5.01 11.04 0.40
C GLU A 113 3.83 10.13 0.07
N THR A 114 2.72 10.19 0.83
CA THR A 114 1.54 9.34 0.57
C THR A 114 0.46 10.04 -0.23
N THR A 115 0.56 11.36 -0.41
CA THR A 115 -0.50 12.19 -1.05
C THR A 115 -0.13 12.76 -2.42
N THR A 116 1.15 12.70 -2.81
CA THR A 116 1.67 13.12 -4.12
C THR A 116 1.73 11.94 -5.05
#